data_AF-I1R5G1-F1
#
_entry.id   AF-I1R5G1-F1
#
_cell.length_a   1.000
_cell.length_b   1.000
_cell.length_c   1.000
_cell.angle_alpha   90.00
_cell.angle_beta   90.00
_cell.angle_gamma   90.00
#
_symmetry.space_group_name_H-M   'P 1'
#
loop_
_entity.id
_entity.type
_entity.pdbx_description
1 polymer ?
#
loop_
_entity_poly.entity_id
_entity_poly.type
_entity_poly.pdbx_seq_one_letter_code
_entity_poly.pdbx_strand_id
1 'polypeptide(L)'
;MISYKIAAHAADLAKCHPYAQAWDDTLSKARFEFRWLDQFALYLDPVTTMSFHDETLPSEGAKVAHFCSMCGPKSCSMKITEDIRKYADEHGYRIVEEAVIPGMNAMSAEFLAARKTISGEQHGEAGGEIYVPESYTARK
;
A
#
# COMPACT_ATOMS: atom_id res chain seq x y z
N MET A 1 -13.12 -14.13 24.38
CA MET A 1 -13.72 -13.22 23.38
C MET A 1 -12.67 -12.20 22.95
N ILE A 2 -12.41 -12.05 21.65
CA ILE A 2 -11.35 -11.16 21.11
C ILE A 2 -11.70 -9.68 21.28
N SER A 3 -12.96 -9.29 21.13
CA SER A 3 -13.38 -7.88 21.19
C SER A 3 -13.06 -7.21 22.53
N TYR A 4 -13.15 -7.94 23.65
CA TYR A 4 -12.76 -7.42 24.97
C TYR A 4 -11.24 -7.24 25.10
N LYS A 5 -10.42 -8.09 24.47
CA LYS A 5 -8.96 -7.91 24.46
C LYS A 5 -8.56 -6.66 23.68
N ILE A 6 -9.23 -6.41 22.56
CA ILE A 6 -9.04 -5.17 21.78
C ILE A 6 -9.40 -3.95 22.64
N ALA A 7 -10.56 -3.97 23.30
CA ALA A 7 -11.00 -2.86 24.15
C ALA A 7 -10.04 -2.60 25.33
N ALA A 8 -9.54 -3.67 25.97
CA ALA A 8 -8.57 -3.55 27.06
C ALA A 8 -7.26 -2.93 26.57
N HIS A 9 -6.70 -3.43 25.47
CA HIS A 9 -5.47 -2.89 24.89
C HIS A 9 -5.63 -1.44 24.45
N ALA A 10 -6.76 -1.07 23.85
CA ALA A 10 -7.06 0.31 23.49
C ALA A 10 -7.09 1.23 24.73
N ALA A 11 -7.61 0.76 25.86
CA ALA A 11 -7.57 1.50 27.11
C ALA A 11 -6.14 1.63 27.68
N ASP A 12 -5.30 0.59 27.53
CA ASP A 12 -3.90 0.62 27.93
C ASP A 12 -3.09 1.63 27.09
N LEU A 13 -3.32 1.71 25.78
CA LEU A 13 -2.75 2.75 24.92
C LEU A 13 -3.18 4.16 25.36
N ALA A 14 -4.49 4.36 25.61
CA ALA A 14 -5.01 5.66 26.02
C ALA A 14 -4.47 6.12 27.39
N LYS A 15 -4.13 5.18 28.27
CA LYS A 15 -3.49 5.45 29.57
C LYS A 15 -1.98 5.57 29.49
N CYS A 16 -1.38 5.43 28.30
CA CYS A 16 0.06 5.35 28.10
C CYS A 16 0.72 4.26 28.97
N HIS A 17 0.08 3.10 29.08
CA HIS A 17 0.62 1.98 29.84
C HIS A 17 2.00 1.58 29.26
N PRO A 18 3.02 1.37 30.11
CA PRO A 18 4.34 0.96 29.65
C PRO A 18 4.26 -0.25 28.70
N TYR A 19 5.00 -0.17 27.59
CA TYR A 19 5.11 -1.20 26.55
C TYR A 19 3.86 -1.52 25.72
N ALA A 20 2.69 -0.94 26.01
CA ALA A 20 1.49 -1.17 25.20
C ALA A 20 1.71 -0.73 23.74
N GLN A 21 2.30 0.46 23.55
CA GLN A 21 2.58 0.99 22.21
C GLN A 21 3.62 0.16 21.44
N ALA A 22 4.56 -0.50 22.13
CA ALA A 22 5.61 -1.28 21.48
C ALA A 22 5.05 -2.43 20.63
N TRP A 23 3.92 -3.01 21.04
CA TRP A 23 3.24 -4.05 20.26
C TRP A 23 2.66 -3.49 18.95
N ASP A 24 1.95 -2.36 19.04
CA ASP A 24 1.37 -1.66 17.89
C ASP A 24 2.44 -1.20 16.91
N ASP A 25 3.55 -0.66 17.41
CA ASP A 25 4.68 -0.23 16.60
C ASP A 25 5.34 -1.42 15.89
N THR A 26 5.49 -2.55 16.58
CA THR A 26 6.08 -3.77 15.99
C THR A 26 5.18 -4.34 14.89
N LEU A 27 3.86 -4.40 15.14
CA LEU A 27 2.87 -4.84 14.14
C LEU A 27 2.83 -3.89 12.93
N SER A 28 2.84 -2.57 13.19
CA SER A 28 2.82 -1.55 12.14
C SER A 28 4.09 -1.58 11.30
N LYS A 29 5.24 -1.82 11.92
CA LYS A 29 6.51 -2.02 11.22
C LYS A 29 6.47 -3.28 10.32
N ALA A 30 5.98 -4.41 10.84
CA ALA A 30 5.83 -5.63 10.04
C ALA A 30 4.90 -5.41 8.83
N ARG A 31 3.80 -4.64 9.01
CA ARG A 31 2.89 -4.27 7.92
C ARG A 31 3.58 -3.41 6.86
N PHE A 32 4.34 -2.39 7.27
CA PHE A 32 5.03 -1.49 6.34
C PHE A 32 6.14 -2.20 5.55
N GLU A 33 6.84 -3.13 6.20
CA GLU A 33 7.93 -3.93 5.59
C GLU A 33 7.43 -5.19 4.84
N PHE A 34 6.11 -5.37 4.71
CA PHE A 34 5.49 -6.53 4.06
C PHE A 34 5.93 -7.89 4.61
N ARG A 35 6.28 -7.94 5.90
CA ARG A 35 6.58 -9.18 6.63
C ARG A 35 5.28 -9.87 7.06
N TRP A 36 4.54 -10.41 6.10
CA TRP A 36 3.18 -10.94 6.29
C TRP A 36 3.08 -11.97 7.41
N LEU A 37 4.00 -12.94 7.46
CA LEU A 37 4.00 -13.98 8.48
C LEU A 37 4.22 -13.42 9.89
N ASP A 38 5.12 -12.44 10.03
CA ASP A 38 5.36 -11.77 11.31
C ASP A 38 4.15 -10.92 11.72
N GLN A 39 3.52 -10.24 10.76
CA GLN A 39 2.29 -9.49 10.99
C GLN A 39 1.16 -10.41 11.48
N PHE A 40 0.97 -11.58 10.85
CA PHE A 40 -0.02 -12.57 11.30
C PHE A 40 0.27 -13.08 12.69
N ALA A 41 1.52 -13.44 12.99
CA ALA A 41 1.93 -13.92 14.30
C ALA A 41 1.70 -12.89 15.42
N LEU A 42 1.73 -11.59 15.11
CA LEU A 42 1.53 -10.51 16.06
C LEU A 42 0.04 -10.16 16.30
N TYR A 43 -0.89 -10.61 15.47
CA TYR A 43 -2.32 -10.36 15.70
C TYR A 43 -2.87 -11.19 16.86
N LEU A 44 -3.98 -10.70 17.45
CA LEU A 44 -4.72 -11.42 18.49
C LEU A 44 -5.32 -12.76 18.04
N ASP A 45 -5.55 -12.91 16.73
CA ASP A 45 -6.06 -14.13 16.09
C ASP A 45 -5.31 -14.39 14.77
N PRO A 46 -4.12 -15.01 14.83
CA PRO A 46 -3.27 -15.21 13.66
C PRO A 46 -3.95 -16.02 12.54
N VAL A 47 -4.69 -17.07 12.90
CA VAL A 47 -5.30 -18.01 11.94
C VAL A 47 -6.35 -17.30 11.10
N THR A 48 -7.25 -16.55 11.74
CA THR A 48 -8.29 -15.79 11.03
C THR A 48 -7.70 -14.69 10.14
N THR A 49 -6.65 -14.01 10.60
CA THR A 49 -6.03 -12.95 9.79
C THR A 49 -5.31 -13.49 8.56
N MET A 50 -4.66 -14.66 8.68
CA MET A 50 -4.04 -15.35 7.56
C MET A 50 -5.10 -15.85 6.57
N SER A 51 -6.21 -16.43 7.05
CA SER A 51 -7.27 -16.91 6.16
C SER A 51 -7.88 -15.78 5.33
N PHE A 52 -8.13 -14.61 5.91
CA PHE A 52 -8.69 -13.47 5.17
C PHE A 52 -7.75 -12.93 4.08
N HIS A 53 -6.44 -12.97 4.30
CA HIS A 53 -5.47 -12.66 3.24
C HIS A 53 -5.53 -13.72 2.13
N ASP A 54 -5.55 -14.99 2.52
CA ASP A 54 -5.42 -16.13 1.61
C ASP A 54 -6.69 -16.42 0.80
N GLU A 55 -7.85 -15.89 1.21
CA GLU A 55 -9.09 -15.92 0.42
C GLU A 55 -8.91 -15.39 -1.00
N THR A 56 -8.00 -14.41 -1.18
CA THR A 56 -7.73 -13.79 -2.50
C THR A 56 -6.31 -14.04 -3.00
N LEU A 57 -5.36 -14.26 -2.09
CA LEU A 57 -3.94 -14.45 -2.40
C LEU A 57 -3.37 -15.69 -1.67
N PRO A 58 -3.80 -16.91 -2.04
CA PRO A 58 -3.44 -18.13 -1.30
C PRO A 58 -2.01 -18.60 -1.53
N SER A 59 -1.29 -18.06 -2.51
CA SER A 59 0.06 -18.53 -2.84
C SER A 59 1.07 -18.14 -1.75
N GLU A 60 2.05 -19.01 -1.49
CA GLU A 60 3.15 -18.70 -0.57
C GLU A 60 3.95 -17.46 -1.03
N GLY A 61 4.05 -17.23 -2.34
CA GLY A 61 4.67 -16.02 -2.89
C GLY A 61 3.96 -14.72 -2.51
N ALA A 62 2.66 -14.76 -2.20
CA ALA A 62 1.95 -13.57 -1.73
C ALA A 62 2.39 -13.15 -0.32
N LYS A 63 2.95 -14.06 0.48
CA LYS A 63 3.46 -13.75 1.84
C LYS A 63 4.75 -12.95 1.85
N VAL A 64 5.33 -12.71 0.68
CA VAL A 64 6.48 -11.81 0.46
C VAL A 64 6.15 -10.69 -0.52
N ALA A 65 4.89 -10.56 -0.94
CA ALA A 65 4.48 -9.55 -1.90
C ALA A 65 4.34 -8.17 -1.25
N HIS A 66 4.78 -7.13 -1.96
CA HIS A 66 4.66 -5.73 -1.50
C HIS A 66 3.27 -5.14 -1.81
N PHE A 67 2.21 -5.95 -1.74
CA PHE A 67 0.82 -5.52 -1.92
C PHE A 67 -0.15 -6.58 -1.37
N CYS A 68 -1.41 -6.19 -1.21
CA CYS A 68 -2.53 -7.10 -0.99
C CYS A 68 -3.58 -6.94 -2.09
N SER A 69 -4.63 -7.75 -2.05
CA SER A 69 -5.72 -7.74 -3.02
C SER A 69 -6.54 -6.44 -3.04
N MET A 70 -6.47 -5.61 -1.99
CA MET A 70 -7.23 -4.36 -1.93
C MET A 70 -6.77 -3.32 -2.95
N CYS A 71 -5.46 -3.11 -3.07
CA CYS A 71 -4.88 -2.06 -3.93
C CYS A 71 -4.14 -2.63 -5.15
N GLY A 72 -3.75 -3.92 -5.09
CA GLY A 72 -2.96 -4.55 -6.13
C GLY A 72 -1.52 -4.01 -6.23
N PRO A 73 -0.73 -4.53 -7.18
CA PRO A 73 0.72 -4.31 -7.24
C PRO A 73 1.15 -2.88 -7.57
N LYS A 74 0.32 -2.12 -8.32
CA LYS A 74 0.70 -0.78 -8.82
C LYS A 74 0.27 0.37 -7.91
N SER A 75 -0.72 0.13 -7.05
CA SER A 75 -1.42 1.20 -6.31
C SER A 75 -1.35 1.01 -4.80
N CYS A 76 -0.50 0.11 -4.29
CA CYS A 76 -0.30 -0.03 -2.85
C CYS A 76 0.43 1.21 -2.30
N SER A 77 -0.24 1.94 -1.40
CA SER A 77 0.30 3.18 -0.81
C SER A 77 1.63 2.98 -0.06
N MET A 78 1.76 1.87 0.68
CA MET A 78 3.00 1.55 1.41
C MET A 78 4.15 1.28 0.45
N LYS A 79 3.90 0.59 -0.67
CA LYS A 79 4.91 0.34 -1.69
C LYS A 79 5.34 1.63 -2.39
N ILE A 80 4.38 2.47 -2.76
CA ILE A 80 4.67 3.80 -3.33
C ILE A 80 5.51 4.64 -2.35
N THR A 81 5.20 4.58 -1.05
CA THR A 81 5.98 5.29 -0.03
C THR A 81 7.40 4.76 0.09
N GLU A 82 7.59 3.44 0.03
CA GLU A 82 8.92 2.80 -0.03
C GLU A 82 9.72 3.30 -1.25
N ASP A 83 9.09 3.33 -2.43
CA ASP A 83 9.74 3.76 -3.67
C ASP A 83 10.11 5.25 -3.63
N ILE A 84 9.24 6.10 -3.07
CA ILE A 84 9.52 7.53 -2.89
C ILE A 84 10.70 7.73 -1.92
N ARG A 85 10.76 6.98 -0.81
CA ARG A 85 11.88 7.07 0.14
C ARG A 85 13.19 6.66 -0.51
N LYS A 86 13.18 5.57 -1.27
CA LYS A 86 14.35 5.10 -2.03
C LYS A 86 14.80 6.13 -3.08
N TYR A 87 13.86 6.71 -3.82
CA TYR A 87 14.14 7.78 -4.76
C TYR A 87 14.76 9.00 -4.06
N ALA A 88 14.23 9.38 -2.89
CA ALA A 88 14.74 10.48 -2.09
C ALA A 88 16.20 10.24 -1.67
N ASP A 89 16.51 9.03 -1.19
CA ASP A 89 17.85 8.61 -0.78
C ASP A 89 18.84 8.63 -1.97
N GLU A 90 18.45 8.11 -3.13
CA GLU A 90 19.29 8.06 -4.34
C GLU A 90 19.61 9.45 -4.90
N HIS A 91 18.70 10.40 -4.74
CA HIS A 91 18.83 11.76 -5.27
C HIS A 91 19.30 12.78 -4.20
N GLY A 92 19.59 12.32 -2.98
CA GLY A 92 20.14 13.14 -1.90
C GLY A 92 19.15 14.13 -1.30
N TYR A 93 17.83 13.89 -1.44
CA TYR A 93 16.83 14.71 -0.77
C TYR A 93 16.87 14.47 0.74
N ARG A 94 16.98 15.55 1.51
CA ARG A 94 17.02 15.46 2.99
C ARG A 94 15.64 15.23 3.60
N ILE A 95 14.60 15.61 2.88
CA ILE A 95 13.21 15.59 3.29
C ILE A 95 12.42 14.96 2.14
N VAL A 96 11.57 13.99 2.43
CA VAL A 96 10.81 13.24 1.40
C VAL A 96 9.92 14.17 0.60
N GLU A 97 9.32 15.16 1.26
CA GLU A 97 8.43 16.16 0.68
C GLU A 97 9.11 16.97 -0.43
N GLU A 98 10.43 17.19 -0.36
CA GLU A 98 11.21 17.90 -1.39
C GLU A 98 11.36 17.05 -2.67
N ALA A 99 11.30 15.71 -2.54
CA ALA A 99 11.42 14.77 -3.65
C ALA A 99 10.10 14.56 -4.41
N VAL A 100 8.95 14.87 -3.78
CA VAL A 100 7.61 14.57 -4.33
C VAL A 100 7.34 15.31 -5.63
N ILE A 101 7.48 16.65 -5.64
CA ILE A 101 7.14 17.45 -6.82
C ILE A 101 8.04 17.11 -8.02
N PRO A 102 9.37 17.08 -7.89
CA PRO A 102 10.26 16.68 -8.99
C PRO A 102 9.99 15.25 -9.47
N GLY A 103 9.80 14.30 -8.55
CA GLY A 103 9.49 12.91 -8.88
C GLY A 103 8.17 12.75 -9.64
N MET A 104 7.11 13.47 -9.22
CA MET A 104 5.83 13.48 -9.92
C MET A 104 5.94 14.04 -11.34
N ASN A 105 6.70 15.13 -11.52
CA ASN A 105 6.91 15.73 -12.84
C ASN A 105 7.67 14.77 -13.78
N ALA A 106 8.70 14.10 -13.27
CA ALA A 106 9.45 13.10 -14.03
C ALA A 106 8.57 11.90 -14.44
N MET A 107 7.82 11.32 -13.49
CA MET A 107 6.93 10.20 -13.77
C MET A 107 5.79 10.57 -14.74
N SER A 108 5.27 11.80 -14.65
CA SER A 108 4.26 12.32 -15.57
C SER A 108 4.81 12.41 -17.00
N ALA A 109 6.04 12.92 -17.17
CA ALA A 109 6.70 12.98 -18.47
C ALA A 109 6.93 11.57 -19.06
N GLU A 110 7.36 10.62 -18.23
CA GLU A 110 7.51 9.21 -18.65
C GLU A 110 6.17 8.57 -19.07
N PHE A 111 5.11 8.83 -18.31
CA PHE A 111 3.78 8.30 -18.62
C PHE A 111 3.25 8.82 -19.96
N LEU A 112 3.40 10.12 -20.20
CA LEU A 112 3.04 10.76 -21.48
C LEU A 112 3.87 10.20 -22.63
N ALA A 113 5.18 10.02 -22.43
CA ALA A 113 6.07 9.43 -23.43
C ALA A 113 5.71 7.97 -23.75
N ALA A 114 5.32 7.20 -22.73
CA ALA A 114 5.00 5.79 -22.87
C ALA A 114 3.59 5.52 -23.43
N ARG A 115 2.72 6.55 -23.55
CA ARG A 115 1.29 6.40 -23.89
C ARG A 115 0.60 5.26 -23.12
N LYS A 116 0.98 5.07 -21.85
CA LYS A 116 0.43 3.99 -21.03
C LYS A 116 -0.99 4.40 -20.62
N THR A 117 -1.95 3.50 -20.74
CA THR A 117 -3.28 3.68 -20.16
C THR A 117 -3.26 3.27 -18.69
N ILE A 118 -4.07 3.92 -17.85
CA ILE A 118 -4.24 3.57 -16.43
C ILE A 118 -4.77 2.13 -16.30
N SER A 119 -5.59 1.69 -17.27
CA SER A 119 -5.96 0.29 -17.49
C SER A 119 -4.93 -0.39 -18.39
N GLY A 120 -3.95 -1.07 -17.78
CA GLY A 120 -3.06 -1.92 -18.55
C GLY A 120 -3.85 -2.94 -19.38
N GLU A 121 -3.55 -3.02 -20.67
CA GLU A 121 -3.87 -4.15 -21.58
C GLU A 121 -5.31 -4.36 -22.07
N GLN A 122 -6.31 -3.59 -21.65
CA GLN A 122 -7.68 -3.80 -22.14
C GLN A 122 -8.12 -2.67 -23.08
N HIS A 123 -8.28 -3.02 -24.35
CA HIS A 123 -8.87 -2.26 -25.46
C HIS A 123 -7.85 -1.46 -26.26
N GLY A 124 -7.54 -2.02 -27.44
CA GLY A 124 -6.82 -1.32 -28.48
C GLY A 124 -7.48 -0.01 -28.86
N GLU A 125 -6.61 0.89 -29.33
CA GLU A 125 -6.88 2.13 -30.04
C GLU A 125 -7.28 3.35 -29.20
N ALA A 126 -6.39 4.35 -29.26
CA ALA A 126 -6.48 5.73 -28.79
C ALA A 126 -6.47 5.95 -27.26
N GLY A 127 -5.33 5.72 -26.60
CA GLY A 127 -5.18 5.98 -25.15
C GLY A 127 -3.92 6.77 -24.80
N GLY A 128 -3.98 8.10 -24.89
CA GLY A 128 -2.91 9.00 -24.45
C GLY A 128 -3.41 10.24 -23.71
N GLU A 129 -4.70 10.33 -23.42
CA GLU A 129 -5.30 11.47 -22.71
C GLU A 129 -5.87 11.00 -21.38
N ILE A 130 -5.45 11.66 -20.31
CA ILE A 130 -5.97 11.48 -18.95
C ILE A 130 -7.45 11.92 -18.88
N TYR A 131 -7.87 12.76 -19.82
CA TYR A 131 -9.24 13.23 -19.98
C TYR A 131 -9.94 12.42 -21.09
N VAL A 132 -10.99 11.70 -20.72
CA VAL A 132 -11.90 11.09 -21.70
C VAL A 132 -12.72 12.21 -22.36
N PRO A 133 -12.88 12.21 -23.69
CA PRO A 133 -13.72 13.20 -24.36
C PRO A 133 -15.16 13.12 -23.87
N GLU A 134 -15.82 14.27 -23.81
CA GLU A 134 -17.20 14.44 -23.29
C GLU A 134 -18.21 13.49 -23.97
N SER A 135 -17.94 13.12 -25.23
CA SER A 135 -18.70 12.15 -26.02
C SER A 135 -18.76 10.73 -25.42
N TYR A 136 -17.83 10.37 -24.53
CA TYR A 136 -17.84 9.10 -23.80
C TYR A 136 -18.95 9.03 -22.75
N THR A 137 -19.35 10.18 -22.18
CA THR A 137 -20.47 10.28 -21.23
C THR A 137 -21.83 10.44 -21.89
N ALA A 138 -21.85 10.85 -23.17
CA ALA A 138 -23.06 11.14 -23.93
C ALA A 138 -23.77 9.90 -24.51
N ARG A 139 -23.17 8.70 -24.42
CA ARG A 139 -23.85 7.44 -24.78
C ARG A 139 -24.59 6.89 -23.55
N LYS A 140 -25.77 7.45 -23.27
CA LYS A 140 -26.83 6.79 -22.49
C LYS A 140 -28.05 6.60 -23.37
#